data_AF-A0A7H0VD60-F1
#
_entry.id   AF-A0A7H0VD60-F1
#
_cell.length_a   1.000
_cell.length_b   1.000
_cell.length_c   1.000
_cell.angle_alpha   90.00
_cell.angle_beta   90.00
_cell.angle_gamma   90.00
#
_symmetry.space_group_name_H-M   'P 1'
#
loop_
_entity.id
_entity.type
_entity.pdbx_description
1 polymer ?
#
loop_
_entity_poly.entity_id
_entity_poly.type
_entity_poly.pdbx_seq_one_letter_code
_entity_poly.pdbx_strand_id
1 'polypeptide(L)'
;MIKAEFFALIILLSTCAANCNSEESSEAAEENALRQDEKTYTLIETSEDEFERAISRYEDKTLFDTTAFMKVAGEVKLPIEGKQNASLSFKDKISDTLETENIVYQYIGQFPDIGFYLVRASFWEHDECYLINKETGHLTSLWTKPSLSPQAKYLADLSLAYGLEGLPNGIQLWSLARSSANPQDTVSIRKFLEIDQKSWVPESFVWQSDSTLILKVLSVNDYLVGAGKYQPEDYYFLKLQIGQ
;
A
#
# COMPACT_ATOMS: atom_id res chain seq x y z
N MET A 1 -56.89 41.15 29.63
CA MET A 1 -56.18 39.87 29.40
C MET A 1 -55.24 40.11 28.22
N ILE A 2 -53.96 40.36 28.52
CA ILE A 2 -52.76 40.30 27.63
C ILE A 2 -52.94 41.01 26.26
N LYS A 3 -52.68 42.33 26.07
CA LYS A 3 -51.38 43.06 26.00
C LYS A 3 -50.29 42.25 25.27
N ALA A 4 -49.64 42.66 24.18
CA ALA A 4 -49.32 44.00 23.74
C ALA A 4 -48.90 44.00 22.25
N GLU A 5 -49.25 45.07 21.55
CA GLU A 5 -48.46 45.64 20.46
C GLU A 5 -47.08 46.11 20.95
N PHE A 6 -46.26 46.59 20.01
CA PHE A 6 -44.95 47.26 20.13
C PHE A 6 -43.75 46.34 19.82
N PHE A 7 -42.73 46.75 19.07
CA PHE A 7 -42.27 48.08 18.67
C PHE A 7 -41.58 47.93 17.30
N ALA A 8 -41.94 48.75 16.30
CA ALA A 8 -41.05 49.03 15.19
C ALA A 8 -40.00 50.03 15.72
N LEU A 9 -38.75 49.57 15.86
CA LEU A 9 -37.62 50.44 16.19
C LEU A 9 -36.70 50.51 14.97
N ILE A 10 -36.87 51.58 14.20
CA ILE A 10 -35.91 52.01 13.18
C ILE A 10 -34.74 52.63 13.91
N ILE A 11 -33.58 51.97 13.91
CA ILE A 11 -32.30 52.62 14.17
C ILE A 11 -31.52 52.62 12.85
N LEU A 12 -31.54 53.80 12.21
CA LEU A 12 -30.55 54.21 11.23
C LEU A 12 -29.25 54.51 11.99
N LEU A 13 -28.21 53.70 11.78
CA LEU A 13 -26.84 54.12 12.01
C LEU A 13 -26.03 53.85 10.74
N SER A 14 -25.59 54.95 10.16
CA SER A 14 -24.74 55.04 8.98
C SER A 14 -23.30 54.62 9.30
N THR A 15 -22.74 53.85 8.37
CA THR A 15 -21.34 53.89 7.89
C THR A 15 -20.21 53.88 8.93
N CYS A 16 -19.44 52.78 8.94
CA CYS A 16 -18.02 52.84 8.61
C CYS A 16 -17.52 51.46 8.21
N ALA A 17 -16.76 51.44 7.12
CA ALA A 17 -16.18 50.25 6.50
C ALA A 17 -15.13 49.58 7.39
N ALA A 18 -15.24 48.27 7.54
CA ALA A 18 -14.12 47.36 7.78
C ALA A 18 -14.59 45.95 7.40
N ASN A 19 -14.13 45.45 6.24
CA ASN A 19 -14.38 44.09 5.79
C ASN A 19 -13.75 43.09 6.76
N CYS A 20 -14.59 42.39 7.52
CA CYS A 20 -14.23 41.18 8.26
C CYS A 20 -15.52 40.36 8.43
N ASN A 21 -15.69 39.31 7.62
CA ASN A 21 -16.72 38.30 7.84
C ASN A 21 -16.03 36.96 8.12
N SER A 22 -16.22 36.48 9.33
CA SER A 22 -16.07 35.09 9.74
C SER A 22 -17.47 34.45 9.81
N GLU A 23 -17.55 33.25 9.24
CA GLU A 23 -18.49 32.16 9.52
C GLU A 23 -19.97 32.31 9.14
N GLU A 24 -20.34 31.66 8.04
CA GLU A 24 -21.41 30.65 8.08
C GLU A 24 -21.06 29.48 7.13
N SER A 25 -20.55 28.43 7.76
CA SER A 25 -20.33 27.10 7.22
C SER A 25 -21.64 26.30 7.26
N SER A 26 -22.02 25.65 6.16
CA SER A 26 -22.54 24.27 6.15
C SER A 26 -23.24 23.93 4.83
N GLU A 27 -22.60 24.14 3.69
CA GLU A 27 -23.09 23.53 2.43
C GLU A 27 -21.98 23.27 1.39
N ALA A 28 -20.72 23.59 1.72
CA ALA A 28 -19.56 23.38 0.84
C ALA A 28 -18.64 22.24 1.31
N ALA A 29 -19.05 21.46 2.32
CA ALA A 29 -18.23 20.39 2.93
C ALA A 29 -18.64 18.97 2.50
N GLU A 30 -19.72 18.80 1.72
CA GLU A 30 -20.19 17.50 1.21
C GLU A 30 -20.18 17.37 -0.32
N GLU A 31 -19.51 18.28 -1.02
CA GLU A 31 -19.33 18.23 -2.48
C GLU A 31 -17.84 18.19 -2.87
N ASN A 32 -17.05 17.40 -2.13
CA ASN A 32 -15.66 17.07 -2.49
C ASN A 32 -15.36 15.56 -2.45
N ALA A 33 -16.39 14.72 -2.39
CA ALA A 33 -16.27 13.29 -2.68
C ALA A 33 -16.62 13.06 -4.16
N LEU A 34 -15.71 12.44 -4.90
CA LEU A 34 -15.73 12.14 -6.35
C LEU A 34 -15.18 13.26 -7.27
N ARG A 35 -13.90 13.59 -7.09
CA ARG A 35 -13.05 13.76 -8.27
C ARG A 35 -12.55 12.37 -8.67
N GLN A 36 -13.17 11.78 -9.68
CA GLN A 36 -12.54 10.71 -10.46
C GLN A 36 -11.34 11.34 -11.18
N ASP A 37 -10.14 11.06 -10.70
CA ASP A 37 -8.91 11.44 -11.38
C ASP A 37 -8.90 10.87 -12.81
N GLU A 38 -8.51 11.70 -13.77
CA GLU A 38 -8.15 11.31 -15.13
C GLU A 38 -7.17 10.13 -15.06
N LYS A 39 -7.44 9.05 -15.82
CA LYS A 39 -6.83 7.71 -15.63
C LYS A 39 -5.34 7.74 -15.30
N THR A 40 -5.02 7.52 -14.03
CA THR A 40 -3.66 7.39 -13.49
C THR A 40 -2.95 6.11 -13.92
N TYR A 41 -3.65 5.19 -14.58
CA TYR A 41 -3.08 3.96 -15.12
C TYR A 41 -3.92 3.38 -16.28
N THR A 42 -3.31 2.46 -17.03
CA THR A 42 -4.00 1.57 -17.98
C THR A 42 -3.75 0.12 -17.61
N LEU A 43 -4.72 -0.73 -17.91
CA LEU A 43 -4.62 -2.18 -17.76
C LEU A 43 -5.10 -2.80 -19.07
N ILE A 44 -4.20 -3.49 -19.77
CA ILE A 44 -4.47 -4.10 -21.08
C ILE A 44 -3.97 -5.53 -21.12
N GLU A 45 -4.61 -6.39 -21.92
CA GLU A 45 -4.11 -7.74 -22.14
C GLU A 45 -2.74 -7.73 -22.82
N THR A 46 -1.90 -8.71 -22.47
CA THR A 46 -0.62 -8.98 -23.11
C THR A 46 -0.38 -10.50 -23.21
N SER A 47 0.77 -10.91 -23.74
CA SER A 47 1.16 -12.30 -23.96
C SER A 47 2.13 -12.82 -22.90
N GLU A 48 2.12 -14.14 -22.71
CA GLU A 48 3.09 -14.90 -21.92
C GLU A 48 4.53 -14.58 -22.35
N ASP A 49 4.78 -14.56 -23.66
CA ASP A 49 6.06 -14.16 -24.25
C ASP A 49 6.59 -12.81 -23.73
N GLU A 50 5.71 -11.85 -23.46
CA GLU A 50 6.12 -10.55 -22.91
C GLU A 50 6.44 -10.63 -21.43
N PHE A 51 5.66 -11.41 -20.68
CA PHE A 51 5.89 -11.70 -19.27
C PHE A 51 7.24 -12.40 -19.05
N GLU A 52 7.52 -13.47 -19.81
CA GLU A 52 8.79 -14.23 -19.73
C GLU A 52 10.00 -13.37 -20.12
N ARG A 53 9.85 -12.51 -21.14
CA ARG A 53 10.90 -11.54 -21.48
C ARG A 53 11.14 -10.55 -20.35
N ALA A 54 10.09 -10.09 -19.67
CA ALA A 54 10.25 -9.19 -18.54
C ALA A 54 10.94 -9.89 -17.36
N ILE A 55 10.59 -11.15 -17.05
CA ILE A 55 11.30 -11.99 -16.08
C ILE A 55 12.79 -12.10 -16.40
N SER A 56 13.14 -12.42 -17.64
CA SER A 56 14.55 -12.59 -18.04
C SER A 56 15.42 -11.34 -17.91
N ARG A 57 14.80 -10.16 -17.82
CA ARG A 57 15.46 -8.84 -17.77
C ARG A 57 15.34 -8.17 -16.41
N TYR A 58 14.40 -8.61 -15.58
CA TYR A 58 14.18 -8.02 -14.28
C TYR A 58 15.22 -8.53 -13.29
N GLU A 59 15.86 -7.59 -12.60
CA GLU A 59 16.77 -7.86 -11.50
C GLU A 59 16.08 -7.46 -10.20
N ASP A 60 15.76 -8.46 -9.37
CA ASP A 60 15.20 -8.19 -8.03
C ASP A 60 16.26 -7.55 -7.14
N LYS A 61 15.94 -6.36 -6.63
CA LYS A 61 16.81 -5.55 -5.77
C LYS A 61 16.59 -5.83 -4.29
N THR A 62 15.66 -6.71 -3.95
CA THR A 62 15.40 -7.09 -2.57
C THR A 62 16.57 -7.91 -2.05
N LEU A 63 17.23 -7.43 -0.98
CA LEU A 63 18.22 -8.22 -0.27
C LEU A 63 17.49 -9.14 0.70
N PHE A 64 17.23 -10.36 0.26
CA PHE A 64 16.71 -11.41 1.14
C PHE A 64 17.80 -11.93 2.05
N ASP A 65 17.66 -11.64 3.33
CA ASP A 65 18.51 -12.15 4.39
C ASP A 65 17.64 -12.32 5.63
N THR A 66 17.72 -13.48 6.26
CA THR A 66 17.01 -13.77 7.52
C THR A 66 17.96 -13.82 8.71
N THR A 67 19.26 -13.65 8.47
CA THR A 67 20.34 -13.85 9.44
C THR A 67 20.86 -12.54 10.03
N ALA A 68 20.74 -11.42 9.32
CA ALA A 68 21.13 -10.11 9.86
C ALA A 68 20.42 -9.75 11.18
N PHE A 69 19.14 -10.09 11.30
CA PHE A 69 18.34 -9.84 12.51
C PHE A 69 17.59 -11.10 12.92
N MET A 70 18.32 -12.02 13.54
CA MET A 70 17.76 -13.26 14.05
C MET A 70 16.73 -13.01 15.16
N LYS A 71 15.64 -13.79 15.12
CA LYS A 71 14.66 -13.83 16.19
C LYS A 71 15.26 -14.47 17.43
N VAL A 72 15.14 -13.81 18.57
CA VAL A 72 15.57 -14.33 19.89
C VAL A 72 14.37 -14.30 20.83
N ALA A 73 14.04 -15.44 21.43
CA ALA A 73 12.92 -15.58 22.37
C ALA A 73 11.59 -15.00 21.84
N GLY A 74 11.26 -15.25 20.58
CA GLY A 74 10.03 -14.76 19.95
C GLY A 74 10.09 -13.30 19.48
N GLU A 75 11.24 -12.62 19.58
CA GLU A 75 11.36 -11.20 19.28
C GLU A 75 12.41 -10.92 18.20
N VAL A 76 12.06 -10.11 17.21
CA VAL A 76 12.99 -9.50 16.25
C VAL A 76 13.21 -8.05 16.65
N LYS A 77 14.47 -7.63 16.77
CA LYS A 77 14.84 -6.23 17.04
C LYS A 77 15.55 -5.62 15.85
N LEU A 78 15.04 -4.51 15.34
CA LEU A 78 15.59 -3.78 14.21
C LEU A 78 16.13 -2.42 14.69
N PRO A 79 17.42 -2.10 14.48
CA PRO A 79 17.99 -0.83 14.91
C PRO A 79 17.48 0.33 14.06
N ILE A 80 17.25 1.48 14.69
CA ILE A 80 16.96 2.74 14.00
C ILE A 80 18.29 3.45 13.73
N GLU A 81 18.60 3.65 12.46
CA GLU A 81 19.85 4.25 12.00
C GLU A 81 19.99 5.69 12.52
N GLY A 82 21.23 6.07 12.87
CA GLY A 82 21.53 7.40 13.42
C GLY A 82 21.07 7.64 14.86
N LYS A 83 20.35 6.70 15.50
CA LYS A 83 19.88 6.84 16.89
C LYS A 83 20.49 5.78 17.79
N GLN A 84 21.34 6.23 18.73
CA GLN A 84 22.00 5.32 19.67
C GLN A 84 20.96 4.58 20.54
N ASN A 85 21.07 3.26 20.62
CA ASN A 85 20.21 2.38 21.41
C ASN A 85 18.71 2.41 21.06
N ALA A 86 18.33 2.99 19.91
CA ALA A 86 16.95 2.96 19.45
C ALA A 86 16.71 1.76 18.54
N SER A 87 15.64 1.00 18.82
CA SER A 87 15.24 -0.14 17.99
C SER A 87 13.73 -0.29 17.99
N LEU A 88 13.21 -0.89 16.92
CA LEU A 88 11.85 -1.40 16.85
C LEU A 88 11.86 -2.87 17.24
N SER A 89 10.84 -3.27 18.01
CA SER A 89 10.66 -4.63 18.47
C SER A 89 9.40 -5.22 17.85
N PHE A 90 9.55 -6.41 17.27
CA PHE A 90 8.46 -7.22 16.75
C PHE A 90 8.45 -8.53 17.54
N LYS A 91 7.53 -8.62 18.51
CA LYS A 91 7.41 -9.76 19.41
C LYS A 91 6.21 -10.61 19.04
N ASP A 92 6.45 -11.90 18.80
CA ASP A 92 5.41 -12.88 18.53
C ASP A 92 4.34 -12.82 19.63
N LYS A 93 3.09 -12.86 19.19
CA LYS A 93 1.94 -13.04 20.07
C LYS A 93 1.47 -14.47 19.87
N ILE A 94 1.65 -15.31 20.88
CA ILE A 94 1.17 -16.70 20.87
C ILE A 94 0.11 -16.83 21.96
N SER A 95 -1.09 -17.22 21.57
CA SER A 95 -2.22 -17.51 22.43
C SER A 95 -2.26 -19.01 22.74
N ASP A 96 -2.42 -19.35 24.01
CA ASP A 96 -2.57 -20.74 24.45
C ASP A 96 -3.98 -21.30 24.18
N THR A 97 -4.94 -20.43 23.82
CA THR A 97 -6.36 -20.79 23.74
C THR A 97 -6.96 -20.62 22.35
N LEU A 98 -6.49 -19.63 21.56
CA LEU A 98 -7.08 -19.27 20.27
C LEU A 98 -5.99 -19.02 19.23
N GLU A 99 -5.79 -19.99 18.34
CA GLU A 99 -4.80 -19.88 17.25
C GLU A 99 -5.04 -18.68 16.34
N THR A 100 -6.30 -18.24 16.22
CA THR A 100 -6.70 -17.04 15.45
C THR A 100 -6.11 -15.74 15.98
N GLU A 101 -5.62 -15.72 17.22
CA GLU A 101 -4.96 -14.55 17.82
C GLU A 101 -3.44 -14.59 17.67
N ASN A 102 -2.88 -15.65 17.08
CA ASN A 102 -1.45 -15.80 16.91
C ASN A 102 -0.93 -14.84 15.85
N ILE A 103 0.20 -14.20 16.15
CA ILE A 103 0.95 -13.38 15.21
C ILE A 103 2.41 -13.75 15.33
N VAL A 104 3.01 -14.18 14.22
CA VAL A 104 4.43 -14.54 14.16
C VAL A 104 5.14 -13.56 13.25
N TYR A 105 6.13 -12.84 13.78
CA TYR A 105 6.91 -11.88 12.99
C TYR A 105 8.20 -12.48 12.49
N GLN A 106 8.62 -12.18 11.27
CA GLN A 106 9.88 -12.66 10.73
C GLN A 106 10.57 -11.56 9.94
N TYR A 107 11.81 -11.23 10.28
CA TYR A 107 12.67 -10.45 9.40
C TYR A 107 12.99 -11.29 8.16
N ILE A 108 12.65 -10.76 6.98
CA ILE A 108 12.82 -11.48 5.71
C ILE A 108 13.80 -10.79 4.75
N GLY A 109 14.22 -9.57 5.05
CA GLY A 109 15.22 -8.88 4.24
C GLY A 109 15.14 -7.36 4.33
N GLN A 110 15.69 -6.69 3.34
CA GLN A 110 15.78 -5.25 3.31
C GLN A 110 15.91 -4.71 1.87
N PHE A 111 15.59 -3.43 1.71
CA PHE A 111 15.89 -2.65 0.54
C PHE A 111 16.96 -1.61 0.89
N PRO A 112 18.26 -1.94 0.78
CA PRO A 112 19.33 -1.05 1.20
C PRO A 112 19.33 0.26 0.41
N ASP A 113 19.05 0.21 -0.90
CA ASP A 113 19.04 1.36 -1.82
C ASP A 113 18.00 2.46 -1.49
N ILE A 114 16.97 2.10 -0.71
CA ILE A 114 15.92 3.02 -0.28
C ILE A 114 15.83 3.13 1.25
N GLY A 115 16.69 2.44 2.00
CA GLY A 115 16.75 2.57 3.46
C GLY A 115 15.54 1.96 4.18
N PHE A 116 15.09 0.77 3.79
CA PHE A 116 13.99 0.07 4.47
C PHE A 116 14.34 -1.36 4.90
N TYR A 117 13.83 -1.80 6.05
CA TYR A 117 13.72 -3.21 6.42
C TYR A 117 12.39 -3.79 5.94
N LEU A 118 12.34 -5.12 5.82
CA LEU A 118 11.14 -5.88 5.51
C LEU A 118 10.90 -6.98 6.56
N VAL A 119 9.72 -6.93 7.18
CA VAL A 119 9.26 -7.93 8.16
C VAL A 119 7.94 -8.51 7.67
N ARG A 120 7.83 -9.85 7.65
CA ARG A 120 6.55 -10.53 7.47
C ARG A 120 5.86 -10.70 8.81
N ALA A 121 4.55 -10.49 8.86
CA ALA A 121 3.70 -10.92 9.95
C ALA A 121 2.77 -12.02 9.45
N SER A 122 2.78 -13.16 10.12
CA SER A 122 1.92 -14.30 9.81
C SER A 122 0.81 -14.42 10.83
N PHE A 123 -0.42 -14.40 10.34
CA PHE A 123 -1.66 -14.63 11.08
C PHE A 123 -2.22 -16.00 10.71
N TRP A 124 -3.29 -16.41 11.39
CA TRP A 124 -3.92 -17.71 11.14
C TRP A 124 -4.39 -17.90 9.68
N GLU A 125 -4.98 -16.87 9.06
CA GLU A 125 -5.61 -16.98 7.73
C GLU A 125 -4.91 -16.16 6.65
N HIS A 126 -3.94 -15.32 7.02
CA HIS A 126 -3.25 -14.46 6.06
C HIS A 126 -1.86 -14.07 6.56
N ASP A 127 -1.04 -13.59 5.64
CA ASP A 127 0.21 -12.91 5.93
C ASP A 127 0.05 -11.44 5.53
N GLU A 128 0.83 -10.57 6.17
CA GLU A 128 1.09 -9.21 5.67
C GLU A 128 2.58 -8.90 5.78
N CYS A 129 3.03 -7.82 5.13
CA CYS A 129 4.40 -7.35 5.25
C CYS A 129 4.46 -5.93 5.77
N TYR A 130 5.45 -5.65 6.61
CA TYR A 130 5.78 -4.32 7.07
C TYR A 130 7.05 -3.84 6.41
N LEU A 131 6.97 -2.68 5.77
CA LEU A 131 8.10 -1.93 5.30
C LEU A 131 8.47 -0.88 6.36
N ILE A 132 9.70 -0.94 6.86
CA ILE A 132 10.15 -0.11 7.99
C ILE A 132 11.25 0.83 7.53
N ASN A 133 11.01 2.13 7.60
CA ASN A 133 12.03 3.13 7.29
C ASN A 133 13.13 3.09 8.36
N LYS A 134 14.39 2.86 7.95
CA LYS A 134 15.49 2.61 8.88
C LYS A 134 15.85 3.81 9.75
N GLU A 135 15.64 5.03 9.28
CA GLU A 135 16.02 6.26 9.98
C GLU A 135 14.93 6.75 10.95
N THR A 136 13.68 6.65 10.52
CA THR A 136 12.53 7.16 11.28
C THR A 136 11.90 6.10 12.16
N GLY A 137 11.99 4.83 11.77
CA GLY A 137 11.23 3.74 12.34
C GLY A 137 9.75 3.73 11.91
N HIS A 138 9.37 4.56 10.93
CA HIS A 138 8.00 4.55 10.41
C HIS A 138 7.68 3.22 9.72
N LEU A 139 6.52 2.67 10.03
CA LEU A 139 6.03 1.39 9.52
C LEU A 139 4.93 1.64 8.50
N THR A 140 5.05 0.98 7.35
CA THR A 140 4.03 0.93 6.31
C THR A 140 3.59 -0.51 6.08
N SER A 141 2.31 -0.81 6.29
CA SER A 141 1.73 -2.14 6.02
C SER A 141 1.48 -2.33 4.52
N LEU A 142 1.83 -3.51 4.03
CA LEU A 142 1.70 -4.01 2.67
C LEU A 142 0.91 -5.32 2.72
N TRP A 143 0.16 -5.66 1.67
CA TRP A 143 -0.61 -6.89 1.64
C TRP A 143 0.29 -8.12 1.66
N THR A 144 1.36 -8.13 0.87
CA THR A 144 2.33 -9.23 0.87
C THR A 144 3.74 -8.74 0.60
N LYS A 145 4.65 -9.68 0.30
CA LYS A 145 6.04 -9.40 -0.03
C LYS A 145 6.10 -8.50 -1.28
N PRO A 146 6.70 -7.31 -1.18
CA PRO A 146 6.77 -6.40 -2.31
C PRO A 146 7.93 -6.70 -3.26
N SER A 147 7.87 -6.08 -4.44
CA SER A 147 8.96 -5.99 -5.41
C SER A 147 9.16 -4.54 -5.85
N LEU A 148 10.43 -4.14 -5.95
CA LEU A 148 10.86 -2.78 -6.27
C LEU A 148 10.97 -2.58 -7.79
N SER A 149 10.51 -1.44 -8.29
CA SER A 149 10.68 -1.08 -9.69
C SER A 149 12.17 -0.91 -10.05
N PRO A 150 12.56 -1.04 -11.33
CA PRO A 150 13.97 -1.06 -11.73
C PRO A 150 14.82 0.13 -11.26
N GLN A 151 14.28 1.35 -11.15
CA GLN A 151 14.98 2.52 -10.59
C GLN A 151 14.39 2.97 -9.25
N ALA A 152 13.68 2.09 -8.54
CA ALA A 152 13.15 2.34 -7.21
C ALA A 152 12.20 3.56 -7.12
N LYS A 153 11.40 3.78 -8.16
CA LYS A 153 10.34 4.81 -8.16
C LYS A 153 9.03 4.30 -7.58
N TYR A 154 8.79 3.00 -7.73
CA TYR A 154 7.60 2.35 -7.22
C TYR A 154 7.93 1.05 -6.52
N LEU A 155 7.05 0.67 -5.61
CA LEU A 155 7.03 -0.61 -4.94
C LEU A 155 5.64 -1.20 -5.13
N ALA A 156 5.55 -2.49 -5.45
CA ALA A 156 4.28 -3.16 -5.66
C ALA A 156 4.21 -4.48 -4.91
N ASP A 157 3.01 -4.87 -4.49
CA ASP A 157 2.71 -6.12 -3.83
C ASP A 157 1.33 -6.63 -4.24
N LEU A 158 1.13 -7.94 -4.16
CA LEU A 158 -0.13 -8.59 -4.55
C LEU A 158 -0.95 -8.96 -3.33
N SER A 159 -2.26 -9.13 -3.52
CA SER A 159 -3.08 -9.91 -2.60
C SER A 159 -3.83 -10.97 -3.38
N LEU A 160 -3.70 -12.23 -2.94
CA LEU A 160 -4.30 -13.42 -3.54
C LEU A 160 -5.51 -13.92 -2.72
N ALA A 161 -6.03 -13.11 -1.81
CA ALA A 161 -7.01 -13.52 -0.81
C ALA A 161 -8.45 -13.61 -1.34
N TYR A 162 -8.63 -14.00 -2.61
CA TYR A 162 -9.95 -14.11 -3.19
C TYR A 162 -10.81 -15.16 -2.46
N GLY A 163 -11.92 -14.72 -1.89
CA GLY A 163 -12.87 -15.55 -1.15
C GLY A 163 -12.69 -15.54 0.38
N LEU A 164 -11.68 -14.84 0.90
CA LEU A 164 -11.55 -14.56 2.34
C LEU A 164 -12.21 -13.21 2.66
N GLU A 165 -13.08 -13.20 3.67
CA GLU A 165 -13.85 -12.01 4.03
C GLU A 165 -12.93 -10.87 4.47
N GLY A 166 -13.13 -9.68 3.89
CA GLY A 166 -12.41 -8.47 4.27
C GLY A 166 -10.98 -8.35 3.73
N LEU A 167 -10.48 -9.34 2.97
CA LEU A 167 -9.15 -9.28 2.37
C LEU A 167 -9.23 -8.88 0.88
N PRO A 168 -8.31 -8.03 0.41
CA PRO A 168 -8.32 -7.54 -0.96
C PRO A 168 -7.85 -8.61 -1.95
N ASN A 169 -8.18 -8.44 -3.22
CA ASN A 169 -7.73 -9.31 -4.32
C ASN A 169 -7.23 -8.48 -5.49
N GLY A 170 -5.92 -8.46 -5.72
CA GLY A 170 -5.32 -7.71 -6.81
C GLY A 170 -3.92 -7.19 -6.51
N ILE A 171 -3.65 -5.93 -6.84
CA ILE A 171 -2.32 -5.32 -6.72
C ILE A 171 -2.37 -3.97 -6.04
N GLN A 172 -1.37 -3.71 -5.20
CA GLN A 172 -1.12 -2.42 -4.60
C GLN A 172 0.20 -1.85 -5.14
N LEU A 173 0.24 -0.53 -5.39
CA LEU A 173 1.42 0.22 -5.77
C LEU A 173 1.64 1.39 -4.81
N TRP A 174 2.90 1.62 -4.51
CA TRP A 174 3.39 2.70 -3.65
C TRP A 174 4.41 3.51 -4.43
N SER A 175 4.28 4.83 -4.42
CA SER A 175 5.30 5.71 -5.02
C SER A 175 6.35 6.06 -3.97
N LEU A 176 7.60 6.05 -4.41
CA LEU A 176 8.77 6.38 -3.62
C LEU A 176 9.30 7.73 -4.08
N ALA A 177 9.41 8.68 -3.16
CA ALA A 177 9.92 10.01 -3.45
C ALA A 177 11.11 10.35 -2.56
N ARG A 178 12.19 10.82 -3.18
CA ARG A 178 13.36 11.36 -2.48
C ARG A 178 13.19 12.87 -2.31
N SER A 179 13.44 13.36 -1.09
CA SER A 179 13.31 14.77 -0.73
C SER A 179 14.30 15.68 -1.48
N SER A 180 15.48 15.15 -1.85
CA SER A 180 16.43 15.85 -2.73
C SER A 180 17.21 14.90 -3.64
N ALA A 181 18.06 15.46 -4.50
CA ALA A 181 18.98 14.71 -5.36
C ALA A 181 20.11 13.98 -4.61
N ASN A 182 20.24 14.17 -3.29
CA ASN A 182 21.21 13.46 -2.48
C ASN A 182 20.77 11.98 -2.28
N PRO A 183 21.58 10.99 -2.70
CA PRO A 183 21.26 9.58 -2.53
C PRO A 183 21.10 9.12 -1.07
N GLN A 184 21.57 9.92 -0.10
CA GLN A 184 21.46 9.63 1.32
C GLN A 184 20.19 10.17 1.98
N ASP A 185 19.35 10.90 1.23
CA ASP A 185 18.13 11.46 1.81
C ASP A 185 17.08 10.38 2.05
N THR A 186 16.35 10.53 3.16
CA THR A 186 15.24 9.66 3.52
C THR A 186 14.24 9.53 2.36
N VAL A 187 13.96 8.30 1.97
CA VAL A 187 12.91 8.01 0.99
C VAL A 187 11.55 8.06 1.70
N SER A 188 10.66 8.89 1.18
CA SER A 188 9.25 8.90 1.55
C SER A 188 8.47 7.89 0.70
N ILE A 189 7.49 7.25 1.31
CA ILE A 189 6.59 6.29 0.67
C ILE A 189 5.15 6.78 0.82
N ARG A 190 4.35 6.65 -0.24
CA ARG A 190 2.90 6.92 -0.22
C ARG A 190 2.17 5.92 -1.10
N LYS A 191 0.96 5.53 -0.69
CA LYS A 191 0.10 4.68 -1.51
C LYS A 191 -0.23 5.44 -2.80
N PHE A 192 -0.04 4.80 -3.94
CA PHE A 192 -0.22 5.39 -5.25
C PHE A 192 -1.45 4.82 -5.95
N LEU A 193 -1.58 3.50 -5.95
CA LEU A 193 -2.69 2.80 -6.58
C LEU A 193 -3.03 1.55 -5.78
N GLU A 194 -4.31 1.22 -5.74
CA GLU A 194 -4.81 -0.04 -5.20
C GLU A 194 -5.89 -0.55 -6.15
N ILE A 195 -5.68 -1.75 -6.68
CA ILE A 195 -6.67 -2.44 -7.51
C ILE A 195 -7.15 -3.64 -6.69
N ASP A 196 -8.33 -3.49 -6.10
CA ASP A 196 -9.11 -4.59 -5.54
C ASP A 196 -10.21 -4.97 -6.52
N GLN A 197 -10.11 -6.16 -7.10
CA GLN A 197 -10.90 -6.56 -8.27
C GLN A 197 -11.58 -7.91 -8.08
N LYS A 198 -12.59 -8.15 -8.92
CA LYS A 198 -13.51 -9.29 -8.80
C LYS A 198 -13.59 -10.16 -10.06
N SER A 199 -12.78 -9.89 -11.08
CA SER A 199 -12.82 -10.60 -12.36
C SER A 199 -11.65 -11.55 -12.56
N TRP A 200 -10.53 -11.31 -11.88
CA TRP A 200 -9.33 -12.13 -11.91
C TRP A 200 -8.79 -12.43 -10.52
N VAL A 201 -7.76 -13.25 -10.43
CA VAL A 201 -6.96 -13.47 -9.22
C VAL A 201 -5.50 -13.40 -9.65
N PRO A 202 -4.68 -12.53 -9.04
CA PRO A 202 -3.28 -12.47 -9.39
C PRO A 202 -2.56 -13.73 -8.91
N GLU A 203 -1.61 -14.24 -9.69
CA GLU A 203 -0.71 -15.30 -9.26
C GLU A 203 0.69 -14.76 -9.02
N SER A 204 1.20 -13.94 -9.94
CA SER A 204 2.49 -13.28 -9.83
C SER A 204 2.54 -12.03 -10.71
N PHE A 205 3.62 -11.26 -10.57
CA PHE A 205 3.91 -10.13 -11.43
C PHE A 205 5.40 -9.91 -11.61
N VAL A 206 5.75 -9.15 -12.64
CA VAL A 206 7.12 -8.72 -12.89
C VAL A 206 7.14 -7.29 -13.40
N TRP A 207 8.13 -6.50 -12.96
CA TRP A 207 8.37 -5.18 -13.51
C TRP A 207 9.03 -5.27 -14.89
N GLN A 208 8.45 -4.60 -15.88
CA GLN A 208 9.06 -4.41 -17.20
C GLN A 208 9.88 -3.10 -17.26
N SER A 209 9.42 -2.07 -16.55
CA SER A 209 10.07 -0.77 -16.41
C SER A 209 9.61 -0.09 -15.11
N ASP A 210 10.07 1.11 -14.81
CA ASP A 210 9.54 1.86 -13.64
C ASP A 210 8.04 2.14 -13.70
N SER A 211 7.47 2.26 -14.91
CA SER A 211 6.08 2.66 -15.11
C SER A 211 5.24 1.53 -15.71
N THR A 212 5.77 0.30 -15.76
CA THR A 212 5.07 -0.83 -16.35
C THR A 212 5.42 -2.12 -15.66
N LEU A 213 4.39 -2.86 -15.27
CA LEU A 213 4.49 -4.23 -14.77
C LEU A 213 3.53 -5.12 -15.55
N ILE A 214 3.84 -6.41 -15.57
CA ILE A 214 3.01 -7.43 -16.19
C ILE A 214 2.57 -8.40 -15.09
N LEU A 215 1.26 -8.59 -14.97
CA LEU A 215 0.59 -9.51 -14.07
C LEU A 215 0.32 -10.82 -14.83
N LYS A 216 0.55 -11.95 -14.17
CA LYS A 216 0.01 -13.25 -14.53
C LYS A 216 -1.22 -13.52 -13.65
N VAL A 217 -2.37 -13.74 -14.26
CA VAL A 217 -3.66 -13.82 -13.55
C VAL A 217 -4.49 -15.00 -14.03
N LEU A 218 -5.41 -15.45 -13.17
CA LEU A 218 -6.49 -16.39 -13.52
C LEU A 218 -7.81 -15.63 -13.56
N SER A 219 -8.79 -16.10 -14.33
CA SER A 219 -10.16 -15.61 -14.12
C SER A 219 -10.67 -16.09 -12.76
N VAL A 220 -11.54 -15.31 -12.13
CA VAL A 220 -12.18 -15.72 -10.86
C VAL A 220 -12.92 -17.05 -11.02
N ASN A 221 -13.56 -17.27 -12.17
CA ASN A 221 -14.29 -18.51 -12.42
C ASN A 221 -13.34 -19.72 -12.42
N ASP A 222 -12.22 -19.61 -13.12
CA ASP A 222 -11.27 -20.72 -13.22
C ASP A 222 -10.56 -20.96 -11.90
N TYR A 223 -10.29 -19.90 -11.13
CA TYR A 223 -9.81 -20.01 -9.75
C TYR A 223 -10.77 -20.81 -8.86
N LEU A 224 -12.07 -20.51 -8.89
CA LEU A 224 -13.07 -21.19 -8.08
C LEU A 224 -13.28 -22.66 -8.50
N VAL A 225 -13.28 -22.94 -9.82
CA VAL A 225 -13.51 -24.29 -10.35
C VAL A 225 -12.25 -25.17 -10.23
N GLY A 226 -11.06 -24.61 -10.43
CA GLY A 226 -9.80 -25.34 -10.47
C GLY A 226 -9.35 -25.88 -9.11
N ALA A 227 -9.85 -25.34 -7.99
CA ALA A 227 -9.56 -25.79 -6.63
C ALA A 227 -8.04 -25.98 -6.37
N GLY A 228 -7.22 -25.03 -6.83
CA GLY A 228 -5.77 -25.05 -6.70
C GLY A 228 -5.01 -25.90 -7.72
N LYS A 229 -5.67 -26.44 -8.74
CA LYS A 229 -5.05 -27.23 -9.82
C LYS A 229 -5.22 -26.53 -11.16
N TYR A 230 -4.32 -25.60 -11.46
CA TYR A 230 -4.34 -24.80 -12.68
C TYR A 230 -3.30 -25.29 -13.69
N GLN A 231 -3.65 -25.29 -14.96
CA GLN A 231 -2.75 -25.55 -16.09
C GLN A 231 -2.20 -24.22 -16.64
N PRO A 232 -1.06 -24.24 -17.35
CA PRO A 232 -0.50 -23.03 -17.96
C PRO A 232 -1.49 -22.25 -18.83
N GLU A 233 -2.37 -22.94 -19.57
CA GLU A 233 -3.39 -22.36 -20.43
C GLU A 233 -4.55 -21.65 -19.71
N ASP A 234 -4.71 -21.87 -18.40
CA ASP A 234 -5.73 -21.20 -17.60
C ASP A 234 -5.34 -19.74 -17.31
N TYR A 235 -4.05 -19.41 -17.43
CA TYR A 235 -3.52 -18.09 -17.14
C TYR A 235 -3.63 -17.16 -18.35
N TYR A 236 -3.90 -15.89 -18.06
CA TYR A 236 -3.73 -14.81 -19.01
C TYR A 236 -2.95 -13.66 -18.38
N PHE A 237 -2.50 -12.72 -19.20
CA PHE A 237 -1.53 -11.71 -18.78
C PHE A 237 -2.08 -10.31 -18.97
N LEU A 238 -1.88 -9.48 -17.96
CA LEU A 238 -2.31 -8.08 -17.96
C LEU A 238 -1.11 -7.17 -17.78
N LYS A 239 -0.96 -6.19 -18.65
CA LYS A 239 0.04 -5.13 -18.53
C LYS A 239 -0.59 -3.92 -17.85
N LEU A 240 -0.06 -3.57 -16.69
CA LEU A 240 -0.40 -2.36 -15.96
C LEU A 240 0.62 -1.29 -16.30
N GLN A 241 0.17 -0.17 -16.86
CA GLN A 241 1.02 0.99 -17.15
C GLN A 241 0.59 2.17 -16.30
N ILE A 242 1.54 2.76 -15.59
CA ILE A 242 1.32 3.94 -14.74
C ILE A 242 1.33 5.18 -15.63
N GLY A 243 0.26 5.98 -15.55
CA GLY A 243 0.15 7.29 -16.20
C GLY A 243 1.14 8.29 -15.60
N GLN A 244 1.80 9.07 -16.46
CA GLN A 244 2.72 10.13 -16.08
C GLN A 244 2.03 11.48 -15.99
#